data_AF-A0A4S1ZHT2-F1
#
_entry.id   AF-A0A4S1ZHT2-F1
#
_cell.length_a   1.000
_cell.length_b   1.000
_cell.length_c   1.000
_cell.angle_alpha   90.00
_cell.angle_beta   90.00
_cell.angle_gamma   90.00
#
_symmetry.space_group_name_H-M   'P 1'
#
loop_
_entity.id
_entity.type
_entity.pdbx_description
1 polymer ?
#
loop_
_entity_poly.entity_id
_entity_poly.type
_entity_poly.pdbx_seq_one_letter_code
_entity_poly.pdbx_strand_id
1 'polypeptide(L)'
;MRLDLEVPNFTGFYQGIWEQGENEWTEIHEMKYGEYEDFESLNLIDDWGFGPDYRDKVAKLFADDYAEIIKNCLGVPMEYVGCYVSSPKEYNFTTDRIFATFEVPDYDALVKRLKELGSLPEYRTELAALIKKYHTSCSGFISFMSNDIEEWFELMQDPSNDHYTSYFLGYLLSLMAPEEIEGLNESIYMYVEENTDYHCVEPETDEAKEEWEIYLKYGSLYTDYATAHPMRYENPDKGKWPYWIVIDWDDYKEQFLDYVEKHEKEQKRKAALAAMPVIPGLFD
;
A
#
# COMPACT_ATOMS: atom_id res chain seq x y z
N MET A 1 -6.69 -12.07 27.97
CA MET A 1 -5.84 -10.87 27.84
C MET A 1 -5.68 -10.53 26.37
N ARG A 2 -5.27 -9.31 26.03
CA ARG A 2 -4.87 -8.96 24.66
C ARG A 2 -3.38 -9.21 24.49
N LEU A 3 -3.01 -9.79 23.36
CA LEU A 3 -1.63 -10.10 22.99
C LEU A 3 -1.42 -9.65 21.55
N ASP A 4 -0.44 -8.77 21.34
CA ASP A 4 -0.04 -8.30 20.02
C ASP A 4 1.14 -9.13 19.54
N LEU A 5 0.99 -9.74 18.36
CA LEU A 5 2.00 -10.61 17.75
C LEU A 5 2.50 -9.98 16.46
N GLU A 6 3.81 -9.74 16.37
CA GLU A 6 4.48 -9.29 15.15
C GLU A 6 4.32 -10.38 14.07
N VAL A 7 3.76 -10.00 12.93
CA VAL A 7 3.65 -10.87 11.75
C VAL A 7 5.04 -10.99 11.12
N PRO A 8 5.60 -12.21 11.00
CA PRO A 8 6.95 -12.38 10.46
C PRO A 8 7.00 -12.09 8.95
N ASN A 9 8.22 -11.81 8.47
CA ASN A 9 8.56 -11.71 7.04
C ASN A 9 7.86 -10.60 6.21
N PHE A 10 7.06 -9.74 6.84
CA PHE A 10 6.59 -8.52 6.17
C PHE A 10 7.79 -7.61 5.83
N THR A 11 7.96 -7.28 4.55
CA THR A 11 9.11 -6.47 4.09
C THR A 11 8.93 -4.96 4.33
N GLY A 12 7.76 -4.53 4.81
CA GLY A 12 7.45 -3.13 5.03
C GLY A 12 6.98 -2.38 3.79
N PHE A 13 6.40 -1.20 4.00
CA PHE A 13 5.90 -0.31 2.94
C PHE A 13 6.97 0.65 2.39
N TYR A 14 8.19 0.58 2.92
CA TYR A 14 9.32 1.39 2.47
C TYR A 14 10.48 0.48 2.05
N GLN A 15 10.96 0.61 0.80
CA GLN A 15 12.04 -0.20 0.23
C GLN A 15 11.78 -1.71 0.23
N GLY A 16 10.50 -2.10 0.15
CA GLY A 16 10.03 -3.47 0.04
C GLY A 16 9.09 -3.63 -1.15
N ILE A 17 8.61 -4.85 -1.41
CA ILE A 17 7.67 -5.11 -2.52
C ILE A 17 6.34 -4.35 -2.38
N TRP A 18 6.03 -3.89 -1.17
CA TRP A 18 4.83 -3.11 -0.85
C TRP A 18 5.05 -1.59 -0.98
N GLU A 19 6.19 -1.15 -1.54
CA GLU A 19 6.49 0.27 -1.72
C GLU A 19 5.46 0.95 -2.62
N GLN A 20 4.64 1.79 -1.98
CA GLN A 20 3.49 2.42 -2.60
C GLN A 20 3.88 3.28 -3.81
N GLY A 21 4.94 4.08 -3.70
CA GLY A 21 5.34 4.98 -4.79
C GLY A 21 5.80 4.28 -6.07
N GLU A 22 6.53 3.17 -5.98
CA GLU A 22 6.95 2.41 -7.18
C GLU A 22 5.77 1.67 -7.82
N ASN A 23 4.90 1.08 -6.99
CA ASN A 23 3.73 0.35 -7.47
C ASN A 23 2.68 1.30 -8.08
N GLU A 24 2.39 2.44 -7.45
CA GLU A 24 1.50 3.47 -8.00
C GLU A 24 2.03 4.04 -9.31
N TRP A 25 3.34 4.32 -9.38
CA TRP A 25 3.96 4.76 -10.62
C TRP A 25 3.81 3.74 -11.74
N THR A 26 4.00 2.45 -11.42
CA THR A 26 3.86 1.35 -12.39
C THR A 26 2.43 1.29 -12.92
N GLU A 27 1.43 1.31 -12.04
CA GLU A 27 0.01 1.27 -12.42
C GLU A 27 -0.39 2.49 -13.27
N ILE A 28 0.00 3.71 -12.86
CA ILE A 28 -0.22 4.94 -13.66
C ILE A 28 0.40 4.80 -15.06
N HIS A 29 1.60 4.21 -15.14
CA HIS A 29 2.30 4.01 -16.40
C HIS A 29 1.60 2.96 -17.28
N GLU A 30 1.07 1.88 -16.68
CA GLU A 30 0.29 0.87 -17.41
C GLU A 30 -1.03 1.44 -17.95
N MET A 31 -1.74 2.26 -17.17
CA MET A 31 -2.96 2.95 -17.63
C MET A 31 -2.71 3.79 -18.89
N LYS A 32 -1.57 4.48 -18.95
CA LYS A 32 -1.17 5.31 -20.10
C LYS A 32 -0.99 4.52 -21.39
N TYR A 33 -0.31 3.37 -21.33
CA TYR A 33 -0.08 2.53 -22.52
C TYR A 33 -1.19 1.51 -22.79
N GLY A 34 -2.19 1.47 -21.90
CA GLY A 34 -3.39 0.64 -22.00
C GLY A 34 -4.55 1.36 -22.68
N GLU A 35 -5.67 1.48 -21.97
CA GLU A 35 -6.94 2.00 -22.52
C GLU A 35 -6.98 3.55 -22.63
N TYR A 36 -6.04 4.25 -22.00
CA TYR A 36 -6.08 5.71 -21.83
C TYR A 36 -4.80 6.40 -22.36
N GLU A 37 -4.71 6.60 -23.68
CA GLU A 37 -3.48 7.07 -24.38
C GLU A 37 -2.90 8.41 -23.86
N ASP A 38 -3.70 9.27 -23.22
CA ASP A 38 -3.32 10.63 -22.80
C ASP A 38 -3.50 10.89 -21.29
N PHE A 39 -3.63 9.84 -20.48
CA PHE A 39 -3.96 9.90 -19.05
C PHE A 39 -2.99 10.77 -18.21
N GLU A 40 -1.69 10.76 -18.52
CA GLU A 40 -0.68 11.59 -17.84
C GLU A 40 -0.90 13.11 -18.01
N SER A 41 -1.82 13.53 -18.88
CA SER A 41 -2.16 14.96 -19.08
C SER A 41 -3.12 15.50 -18.03
N LEU A 42 -3.64 14.65 -17.14
CA LEU A 42 -4.43 15.07 -15.98
C LEU A 42 -3.57 15.95 -15.06
N ASN A 43 -4.13 17.08 -14.63
CA ASN A 43 -3.44 18.07 -13.79
C ASN A 43 -3.30 17.59 -12.34
N LEU A 44 -4.22 16.73 -11.88
CA LEU A 44 -4.30 16.23 -10.51
C LEU A 44 -3.89 14.76 -10.40
N ILE A 45 -3.09 14.26 -11.34
CA ILE A 45 -2.60 12.87 -11.31
C ILE A 45 -1.76 12.56 -10.07
N ASP A 46 -1.08 13.58 -9.52
CA ASP A 46 -0.32 13.46 -8.27
C ASP A 46 -1.22 13.20 -7.04
N ASP A 47 -2.54 13.41 -7.16
CA ASP A 47 -3.54 13.14 -6.12
C ASP A 47 -4.24 11.78 -6.33
N TRP A 48 -3.67 10.91 -7.17
CA TRP A 48 -4.10 9.53 -7.34
C TRP A 48 -3.21 8.59 -6.52
N GLY A 49 -3.81 7.53 -6.00
CA GLY A 49 -3.10 6.52 -5.24
C GLY A 49 -3.94 5.27 -5.02
N PHE A 50 -3.44 4.33 -4.23
CA PHE A 50 -4.17 3.11 -3.86
C PHE A 50 -5.27 3.31 -2.80
N GLY A 51 -5.51 4.57 -2.42
CA GLY A 51 -6.50 4.94 -1.44
C GLY A 51 -5.92 5.02 -0.02
N PRO A 52 -6.55 5.82 0.86
CA PRO A 52 -6.04 6.09 2.20
C PRO A 52 -6.04 4.87 3.14
N ASP A 53 -6.77 3.81 2.79
CA ASP A 53 -6.89 2.58 3.57
C ASP A 53 -6.06 1.41 3.02
N TYR A 54 -5.26 1.62 1.97
CA TYR A 54 -4.42 0.58 1.35
C TYR A 54 -3.56 -0.19 2.36
N ARG A 55 -2.88 0.53 3.26
CA ARG A 55 -2.00 -0.09 4.26
C ARG A 55 -2.76 -0.97 5.25
N ASP A 56 -3.95 -0.54 5.65
CA ASP A 56 -4.80 -1.28 6.58
C ASP A 56 -5.39 -2.53 5.90
N LYS A 57 -5.79 -2.40 4.63
CA LYS A 57 -6.24 -3.51 3.77
C LYS A 57 -5.16 -4.58 3.62
N VAL A 58 -3.93 -4.19 3.30
CA VAL A 58 -2.79 -5.13 3.19
C VAL A 58 -2.46 -5.75 4.54
N ALA A 59 -2.36 -4.94 5.61
CA ALA A 59 -2.07 -5.42 6.95
C ALA A 59 -3.09 -6.46 7.43
N LYS A 60 -4.36 -6.27 7.08
CA LYS A 60 -5.42 -7.21 7.37
C LYS A 60 -5.22 -8.56 6.68
N LEU A 61 -4.80 -8.61 5.41
CA LEU A 61 -4.52 -9.87 4.72
C LEU A 61 -3.40 -10.65 5.42
N PHE A 62 -2.30 -9.97 5.77
CA PHE A 62 -1.20 -10.57 6.54
C PHE A 62 -1.65 -11.12 7.88
N ALA A 63 -2.43 -10.34 8.63
CA ALA A 63 -2.88 -10.74 9.95
C ALA A 63 -3.90 -11.89 9.90
N ASP A 64 -4.81 -11.89 8.91
CA ASP A 64 -5.81 -12.93 8.72
C ASP A 64 -5.13 -14.28 8.37
N ASP A 65 -4.16 -14.28 7.44
CA ASP A 65 -3.40 -15.49 7.08
C ASP A 65 -2.52 -15.98 8.24
N TYR A 66 -1.84 -15.06 8.93
CA TYR A 66 -1.03 -15.41 10.10
C TYR A 66 -1.87 -16.01 11.23
N ALA A 67 -3.08 -15.51 11.45
CA ALA A 67 -4.02 -16.07 12.42
C ALA A 67 -4.43 -17.51 12.06
N GLU A 68 -4.67 -17.82 10.79
CA GLU A 68 -4.95 -19.19 10.35
C GLU A 68 -3.73 -20.11 10.50
N ILE A 69 -2.52 -19.64 10.21
CA ILE A 69 -1.28 -20.40 10.47
C ILE A 69 -1.16 -20.74 11.96
N ILE A 70 -1.32 -19.74 12.85
CA ILE A 70 -1.30 -19.94 14.32
C ILE A 70 -2.31 -21.01 14.75
N LYS A 71 -3.55 -20.89 14.26
CA LYS A 71 -4.64 -21.80 14.60
C LYS A 71 -4.35 -23.23 14.16
N ASN A 72 -3.79 -23.41 12.96
CA ASN A 72 -3.44 -24.71 12.40
C ASN A 72 -2.25 -25.36 13.14
N CYS A 73 -1.27 -24.57 13.59
CA CYS A 73 -0.05 -25.08 14.22
C CYS A 73 -0.17 -25.28 15.75
N LEU A 74 -0.72 -24.32 16.48
CA LEU A 74 -0.66 -24.33 17.96
C LEU A 74 -1.75 -25.16 18.61
N GLY A 75 -2.97 -25.13 18.06
CA GLY A 75 -4.15 -25.78 18.64
C GLY A 75 -4.60 -25.18 19.98
N VAL A 76 -4.22 -23.93 20.27
CA VAL A 76 -4.64 -23.19 21.48
C VAL A 76 -5.78 -22.25 21.13
N PRO A 77 -6.82 -22.11 21.98
CA PRO A 77 -7.86 -21.13 21.75
C PRO A 77 -7.29 -19.71 21.86
N MET A 78 -7.14 -19.06 20.71
CA MET A 78 -6.82 -17.64 20.57
C MET A 78 -7.83 -17.06 19.58
N GLU A 79 -8.46 -15.95 19.93
CA GLU A 79 -9.40 -15.26 19.05
C GLU A 79 -8.70 -14.06 18.42
N TYR A 80 -8.60 -14.04 17.10
CA TYR A 80 -8.08 -12.89 16.37
C TYR A 80 -9.12 -11.75 16.42
N VAL A 81 -8.71 -10.56 16.87
CA VAL A 81 -9.62 -9.42 17.08
C VAL A 81 -9.27 -8.17 16.28
N GLY A 82 -8.13 -8.14 15.60
CA GLY A 82 -7.74 -7.04 14.73
C GLY A 82 -6.23 -6.97 14.47
N CYS A 83 -5.82 -5.96 13.74
CA CYS A 83 -4.42 -5.72 13.40
C CYS A 83 -4.10 -4.23 13.38
N TYR A 84 -2.82 -3.90 13.42
CA TYR A 84 -2.34 -2.53 13.19
C TYR A 84 -0.94 -2.53 12.58
N VAL A 85 -0.63 -1.44 11.88
CA VAL A 85 0.72 -1.16 11.35
C VAL A 85 1.48 -0.27 12.33
N SER A 86 2.71 -0.67 12.66
CA SER A 86 3.64 0.11 13.46
C SER A 86 4.78 0.61 12.59
N SER A 87 4.75 1.91 12.27
CA SER A 87 5.82 2.57 11.52
C SER A 87 6.89 3.15 12.46
N PRO A 88 8.19 3.02 12.15
CA PRO A 88 9.24 3.68 12.90
C PRO A 88 9.17 5.21 12.73
N LYS A 89 9.67 5.97 13.72
CA LYS A 89 9.72 7.45 13.65
C LYS A 89 10.64 7.95 12.55
N GLU A 90 11.72 7.21 12.30
CA GLU A 90 12.69 7.48 11.24
C GLU A 90 13.06 6.13 10.62
N TYR A 91 13.05 6.06 9.28
CA TYR A 91 13.42 4.87 8.51
C TYR A 91 14.94 4.72 8.43
N ASN A 92 15.57 4.53 9.60
CA ASN A 92 17.01 4.28 9.73
C ASN A 92 17.22 2.77 9.93
N PHE A 93 17.17 1.99 8.84
CA PHE A 93 17.32 0.52 8.83
C PHE A 93 16.20 -0.26 9.55
N THR A 94 15.06 0.39 9.80
CA THR A 94 13.84 -0.25 10.29
C THR A 94 12.71 0.14 9.36
N THR A 95 11.82 -0.80 9.06
CA THR A 95 10.65 -0.61 8.20
C THR A 95 9.36 -0.85 8.99
N ASP A 96 8.22 -0.66 8.35
CA ASP A 96 6.91 -0.92 8.93
C ASP A 96 6.79 -2.37 9.41
N ARG A 97 6.06 -2.56 10.52
CA ARG A 97 5.73 -3.89 11.06
C ARG A 97 4.23 -4.03 11.16
N ILE A 98 3.72 -5.23 10.91
CA ILE A 98 2.32 -5.55 11.12
C ILE A 98 2.22 -6.33 12.43
N PHE A 99 1.26 -5.94 13.26
CA PHE A 99 0.90 -6.67 14.47
C PHE A 99 -0.52 -7.21 14.35
N ALA A 100 -0.68 -8.49 14.63
CA ALA A 100 -1.98 -9.15 14.77
C ALA A 100 -2.33 -9.25 16.25
N THR A 101 -3.48 -8.70 16.64
CA THR A 101 -3.99 -8.67 18.01
C THR A 101 -4.90 -9.86 18.26
N PHE A 102 -4.61 -10.60 19.33
CA PHE A 102 -5.40 -11.75 19.77
C PHE A 102 -5.93 -11.56 21.17
N GLU A 103 -7.17 -12.01 21.39
CA GLU A 103 -7.69 -12.30 22.72
C GLU A 103 -7.30 -13.73 23.11
N VAL A 104 -6.53 -13.82 24.19
CA VAL A 104 -6.02 -15.07 24.76
C VAL A 104 -6.72 -15.32 26.10
N PRO A 105 -7.68 -16.28 26.17
CA PRO A 105 -8.41 -16.56 27.41
C PRO A 105 -7.52 -17.08 28.53
N ASP A 106 -6.53 -17.91 28.18
CA ASP A 106 -5.60 -18.55 29.12
C ASP A 106 -4.17 -18.44 28.59
N TYR A 107 -3.46 -17.39 29.05
CA TYR A 107 -2.08 -17.13 28.64
C TYR A 107 -1.10 -18.16 29.20
N ASP A 108 -1.33 -18.67 30.40
CA ASP A 108 -0.48 -19.70 31.00
C ASP A 108 -0.53 -21.00 30.18
N ALA A 109 -1.72 -21.36 29.68
CA ALA A 109 -1.88 -22.49 28.76
C ALA A 109 -1.16 -22.27 27.43
N LEU A 110 -1.21 -21.06 26.86
CA LEU A 110 -0.45 -20.69 25.66
C LEU A 110 1.06 -20.85 25.89
N VAL A 111 1.60 -20.24 26.94
CA VAL A 111 3.04 -20.30 27.27
C VAL A 111 3.48 -21.74 27.51
N LYS A 112 2.67 -22.52 28.25
CA LYS A 112 2.94 -23.94 28.46
C LYS A 112 3.00 -24.70 27.13
N ARG A 113 2.05 -24.47 26.22
CA ARG A 113 2.03 -25.12 24.91
C ARG A 113 3.25 -24.74 24.06
N LEU A 114 3.63 -23.46 24.05
CA LEU A 114 4.82 -22.98 23.35
C LEU A 114 6.09 -23.63 23.88
N LYS A 115 6.23 -23.75 25.20
CA LYS A 115 7.35 -24.47 25.83
C LYS A 115 7.39 -25.94 25.46
N GLU A 116 6.24 -26.62 25.48
CA GLU A 116 6.14 -28.03 25.10
C GLU A 116 6.59 -28.24 23.65
N LEU A 117 6.07 -27.42 22.72
CA LEU A 117 6.45 -27.49 21.30
C LEU A 117 7.92 -27.14 21.08
N GLY A 118 8.41 -26.04 21.64
CA GLY A 118 9.81 -25.63 21.52
C GLY A 118 10.80 -26.56 22.22
N SER A 119 10.33 -27.44 23.11
CA SER A 119 11.14 -28.48 23.75
C SER A 119 11.18 -29.80 22.97
N LEU A 120 10.38 -29.94 21.90
CA LEU A 120 10.42 -31.13 21.05
C LEU A 120 11.81 -31.24 20.38
N PRO A 121 12.42 -32.44 20.32
CA PRO A 121 13.76 -32.63 19.76
C PRO A 121 13.93 -32.09 18.33
N GLU A 122 12.85 -32.14 17.53
CA GLU A 122 12.81 -31.65 16.15
C GLU A 122 12.91 -30.13 16.02
N TYR A 123 12.43 -29.35 17.00
CA TYR A 123 12.46 -27.89 16.96
C TYR A 123 13.52 -27.28 17.89
N ARG A 124 13.80 -27.92 19.03
CA ARG A 124 14.58 -27.34 20.14
C ARG A 124 15.96 -26.84 19.75
N THR A 125 16.66 -27.56 18.88
CA THR A 125 18.03 -27.21 18.47
C THR A 125 18.03 -26.03 17.52
N GLU A 126 17.18 -26.08 16.49
CA GLU A 126 17.08 -25.02 15.48
C GLU A 126 16.48 -23.74 16.07
N LEU A 127 15.48 -23.85 16.94
CA LEU A 127 14.88 -22.70 17.63
C LEU A 127 15.90 -21.94 18.48
N ALA A 128 16.76 -22.67 19.21
CA ALA A 128 17.85 -22.06 19.96
C ALA A 128 18.92 -21.45 19.05
N ALA A 129 19.18 -22.05 17.89
CA ALA A 129 20.09 -21.48 16.91
C ALA A 129 19.55 -20.18 16.29
N LEU A 130 18.24 -20.11 15.99
CA LEU A 130 17.57 -18.90 15.52
C LEU A 130 17.65 -17.78 16.57
N ILE A 131 17.23 -18.05 17.82
CA ILE A 131 17.31 -17.07 18.91
C ILE A 131 18.75 -16.55 19.07
N LYS A 132 19.74 -17.46 19.06
CA LYS A 132 21.14 -17.07 19.17
C LYS A 132 21.62 -16.23 17.97
N LYS A 133 21.21 -16.58 16.75
CA LYS A 133 21.61 -15.86 15.53
C LYS A 133 21.09 -14.42 15.54
N TYR A 134 19.82 -14.22 15.89
CA TYR A 134 19.17 -12.91 15.79
C TYR A 134 19.37 -12.02 17.03
N HIS A 135 19.68 -12.60 18.19
CA HIS A 135 19.81 -11.86 19.45
C HIS A 135 21.23 -11.88 20.05
N THR A 136 22.25 -12.31 19.31
CA THR A 136 23.65 -12.15 19.74
C THR A 136 24.17 -10.76 19.34
N SER A 137 24.54 -9.96 20.35
CA SER A 137 25.21 -8.67 20.14
C SER A 137 26.51 -8.81 19.34
N CYS A 138 26.74 -7.91 18.39
CA CYS A 138 27.94 -7.86 17.57
C CYS A 138 28.40 -6.41 17.36
N SER A 139 29.53 -6.20 16.68
CA SER A 139 30.03 -4.84 16.45
C SER A 139 29.02 -4.02 15.66
N GLY A 140 28.49 -2.95 16.27
CA GLY A 140 27.46 -2.10 15.67
C GLY A 140 26.02 -2.51 15.96
N PHE A 141 25.79 -3.61 16.70
CA PHE A 141 24.46 -4.06 17.11
C PHE A 141 24.48 -4.58 18.54
N ILE A 142 23.66 -3.99 19.41
CA ILE A 142 23.45 -4.47 20.78
C ILE A 142 22.03 -5.04 20.82
N SER A 143 21.91 -6.35 21.06
CA SER A 143 20.60 -6.96 21.29
C SER A 143 20.07 -6.51 22.65
N PHE A 144 18.79 -6.12 22.68
CA PHE A 144 18.05 -5.87 23.92
C PHE A 144 17.34 -7.12 24.46
N MET A 145 17.43 -8.24 23.75
CA MET A 145 16.84 -9.52 24.14
C MET A 145 17.92 -10.56 24.42
N SER A 146 17.59 -11.52 25.28
CA SER A 146 18.46 -12.65 25.59
C SER A 146 18.73 -13.51 24.35
N ASN A 147 19.89 -14.16 24.30
CA ASN A 147 20.23 -15.15 23.28
C ASN A 147 20.12 -16.60 23.79
N ASP A 148 19.58 -16.81 24.99
CA ASP A 148 19.34 -18.12 25.59
C ASP A 148 17.84 -18.43 25.63
N ILE A 149 17.45 -19.52 24.97
CA ILE A 149 16.08 -20.02 24.94
C ILE A 149 15.52 -20.39 26.33
N GLU A 150 16.36 -20.83 27.27
CA GLU A 150 15.89 -21.16 28.62
C GLU A 150 15.46 -19.89 29.37
N GLU A 151 16.17 -18.78 29.17
CA GLU A 151 15.73 -17.48 29.70
C GLU A 151 14.41 -17.03 29.06
N TRP A 152 14.22 -17.27 27.75
CA TRP A 152 12.96 -16.96 27.08
C TRP A 152 11.79 -17.74 27.67
N PHE A 153 11.98 -19.01 28.03
CA PHE A 153 10.95 -19.79 28.71
C PHE A 153 10.53 -19.13 30.03
N GLU A 154 11.46 -18.61 30.82
CA GLU A 154 11.12 -17.91 32.06
C GLU A 154 10.45 -16.56 31.78
N LEU A 155 10.99 -15.77 30.85
CA LEU A 155 10.51 -14.42 30.54
C LEU A 155 9.09 -14.40 29.95
N MET A 156 8.74 -15.39 29.13
CA MET A 156 7.38 -15.56 28.61
C MET A 156 6.33 -15.87 29.68
N GLN A 157 6.70 -16.22 30.91
CA GLN A 157 5.72 -16.42 31.99
C GLN A 157 5.12 -15.09 32.46
N ASP A 158 5.79 -13.97 32.23
CA ASP A 158 5.28 -12.64 32.53
C ASP A 158 4.60 -12.07 31.27
N PRO A 159 3.27 -11.84 31.30
CA PRO A 159 2.54 -11.25 30.17
C PRO A 159 3.02 -9.87 29.73
N SER A 160 3.77 -9.14 30.56
CA SER A 160 4.37 -7.85 30.19
C SER A 160 5.58 -7.98 29.26
N ASN A 161 6.10 -9.21 29.10
CA ASN A 161 7.16 -9.57 28.17
C ASN A 161 6.60 -10.17 26.87
N ASP A 162 5.47 -9.65 26.39
CA ASP A 162 4.77 -10.10 25.19
C ASP A 162 5.66 -10.22 23.94
N HIS A 163 6.64 -9.33 23.76
CA HIS A 163 7.63 -9.40 22.69
C HIS A 163 8.42 -10.72 22.67
N TYR A 164 8.75 -11.30 23.84
CA TYR A 164 9.35 -12.64 23.90
C TYR A 164 8.39 -13.70 23.38
N THR A 165 7.10 -13.64 23.74
CA THR A 165 6.09 -14.55 23.22
C THR A 165 5.91 -14.38 21.71
N SER A 166 5.90 -13.14 21.23
CA SER A 166 5.77 -12.80 19.81
C SER A 166 6.92 -13.38 18.98
N TYR A 167 8.17 -13.06 19.32
CA TYR A 167 9.32 -13.57 18.57
C TYR A 167 9.46 -15.09 18.69
N PHE A 168 9.19 -15.65 19.88
CA PHE A 168 9.27 -17.09 20.09
C PHE A 168 8.26 -17.82 19.19
N LEU A 169 7.03 -17.32 19.14
CA LEU A 169 5.99 -17.87 18.29
C LEU A 169 6.36 -17.75 16.81
N GLY A 170 6.83 -16.59 16.35
CA GLY A 170 7.26 -16.40 14.97
C GLY A 170 8.37 -17.39 14.56
N TYR A 171 9.39 -17.57 15.39
CA TYR A 171 10.46 -18.54 15.14
C TYR A 171 10.01 -19.99 15.22
N LEU A 172 9.08 -20.32 16.12
CA LEU A 172 8.52 -21.66 16.19
C LEU A 172 7.68 -21.95 14.93
N LEU A 173 6.86 -21.01 14.48
CA LEU A 173 6.07 -21.16 13.27
C LEU A 173 6.93 -21.27 12.02
N SER A 174 8.05 -20.54 11.93
CA SER A 174 9.00 -20.71 10.81
C SER A 174 9.64 -22.10 10.76
N LEU A 175 9.59 -22.87 11.85
CA LEU A 175 10.04 -24.27 11.89
C LEU A 175 8.90 -25.27 11.67
N MET A 176 7.68 -24.94 12.12
CA MET A 176 6.50 -25.81 11.99
C MET A 176 5.85 -25.73 10.61
N ALA A 177 5.85 -24.55 10.01
CA ALA A 177 5.19 -24.18 8.76
C ALA A 177 6.13 -23.28 7.92
N PRO A 178 7.32 -23.80 7.54
CA PRO A 178 8.35 -23.00 6.90
C PRO A 178 7.90 -22.40 5.57
N GLU A 179 7.20 -23.18 4.74
CA GLU A 179 6.73 -22.73 3.42
C GLU A 179 5.69 -21.62 3.56
N GLU A 180 4.74 -21.76 4.50
CA GLU A 180 3.71 -20.75 4.74
C GLU A 180 4.29 -19.46 5.31
N ILE A 181 5.27 -19.54 6.22
CA ILE A 181 5.88 -18.36 6.84
C ILE A 181 6.87 -17.67 5.90
N GLU A 182 7.76 -18.41 5.23
CA GLU A 182 8.73 -17.84 4.28
C GLU A 182 8.01 -17.25 3.05
N GLY A 183 6.98 -17.94 2.56
CA GLY A 183 6.18 -17.51 1.41
C GLY A 183 5.10 -16.47 1.72
N LEU A 184 4.88 -16.09 2.98
CA LEU A 184 3.77 -15.21 3.38
C LEU A 184 3.77 -13.88 2.62
N ASN A 185 4.94 -13.24 2.50
CA ASN A 185 5.06 -11.94 1.86
C ASN A 185 4.77 -12.00 0.35
N GLU A 186 5.34 -12.99 -0.34
CA GLU A 186 5.16 -13.18 -1.79
C GLU A 186 3.74 -13.67 -2.12
N SER A 187 3.19 -14.60 -1.33
CA SER A 187 1.84 -15.14 -1.56
C SER A 187 0.76 -14.08 -1.42
N ILE A 188 0.86 -13.20 -0.42
CA ILE A 188 -0.09 -12.09 -0.26
C ILE A 188 0.10 -11.06 -1.37
N TYR A 189 1.32 -10.77 -1.78
CA TYR A 189 1.59 -9.87 -2.90
C TYR A 189 0.95 -10.39 -4.20
N MET A 190 1.18 -11.65 -4.54
CA MET A 190 0.56 -12.30 -5.70
C MET A 190 -0.96 -12.32 -5.59
N TYR A 191 -1.51 -12.59 -4.39
CA TYR A 191 -2.95 -12.54 -4.18
C TYR A 191 -3.52 -11.14 -4.45
N VAL A 192 -2.83 -10.10 -3.96
CA VAL A 192 -3.23 -8.71 -4.18
C VAL A 192 -3.22 -8.36 -5.66
N GLU A 193 -2.13 -8.65 -6.39
CA GLU A 193 -2.01 -8.38 -7.83
C GLU A 193 -3.06 -9.15 -8.65
N GLU A 194 -3.32 -10.43 -8.34
CA GLU A 194 -4.15 -11.28 -9.19
C GLU A 194 -5.64 -11.29 -8.82
N ASN A 195 -6.01 -10.95 -7.58
CA ASN A 195 -7.36 -11.19 -7.04
C ASN A 195 -8.01 -9.98 -6.39
N THR A 196 -7.34 -8.82 -6.31
CA THR A 196 -7.88 -7.60 -5.70
C THR A 196 -7.70 -6.40 -6.62
N ASP A 197 -8.31 -5.28 -6.25
CA ASP A 197 -8.12 -3.96 -6.86
C ASP A 197 -7.17 -3.07 -6.02
N TYR A 198 -6.46 -3.62 -5.04
CA TYR A 198 -5.67 -2.81 -4.11
C TYR A 198 -4.44 -2.14 -4.77
N HIS A 199 -4.02 -2.62 -5.94
CA HIS A 199 -2.97 -1.98 -6.76
C HIS A 199 -3.54 -1.23 -7.96
N CYS A 200 -4.85 -0.95 -7.98
CA CYS A 200 -5.44 -0.04 -8.95
C CYS A 200 -5.45 1.38 -8.36
N VAL A 201 -4.85 2.33 -9.06
CA VAL A 201 -4.87 3.73 -8.64
C VAL A 201 -6.25 4.34 -8.84
N GLU A 202 -6.68 5.14 -7.89
CA GLU A 202 -7.92 5.91 -7.94
C GLU A 202 -7.66 7.37 -7.50
N PRO A 203 -8.45 8.33 -7.99
CA PRO A 203 -8.38 9.71 -7.53
C PRO A 203 -8.78 9.79 -6.05
N GLU A 204 -7.91 10.31 -5.19
CA GLU A 204 -8.14 10.34 -3.74
C GLU A 204 -8.90 11.60 -3.29
N THR A 205 -8.64 12.72 -3.95
CA THR A 205 -9.27 14.02 -3.67
C THR A 205 -10.58 14.22 -4.43
N ASP A 206 -11.45 15.08 -3.93
CA ASP A 206 -12.71 15.43 -4.61
C ASP A 206 -12.43 16.11 -5.96
N GLU A 207 -11.39 16.94 -6.03
CA GLU A 207 -10.96 17.65 -7.24
C GLU A 207 -10.44 16.66 -8.31
N ALA A 208 -9.61 15.68 -7.92
CA ALA A 208 -9.13 14.64 -8.83
C ALA A 208 -10.27 13.75 -9.35
N LYS A 209 -11.27 13.46 -8.51
CA LYS A 209 -12.48 12.73 -8.92
C LYS A 209 -13.28 13.51 -9.96
N GLU A 210 -13.46 14.82 -9.73
CA GLU A 210 -14.13 15.68 -10.71
C GLU A 210 -13.35 15.78 -12.02
N GLU A 211 -12.02 15.90 -11.96
CA GLU A 211 -11.17 15.89 -13.16
C GLU A 211 -11.33 14.58 -13.94
N TRP A 212 -11.34 13.45 -13.22
CA TRP A 212 -11.54 12.14 -13.82
C TRP A 212 -12.90 12.02 -14.53
N GLU A 213 -13.98 12.51 -13.92
CA GLU A 213 -15.30 12.55 -14.56
C GLU A 213 -15.33 13.44 -15.82
N ILE A 214 -14.61 14.57 -15.80
CA ILE A 214 -14.44 15.45 -16.96
C ILE A 214 -13.68 14.72 -18.07
N TYR A 215 -12.58 14.07 -17.74
CA TYR A 215 -11.80 13.28 -18.69
C TYR A 215 -12.65 12.15 -19.30
N LEU A 216 -13.37 11.37 -18.50
CA LEU A 216 -14.24 10.29 -19.00
C LEU A 216 -15.32 10.81 -19.94
N LYS A 217 -15.79 12.05 -19.73
CA LYS A 217 -16.85 12.66 -20.55
C LYS A 217 -16.33 13.31 -21.84
N TYR A 218 -15.16 13.94 -21.81
CA TYR A 218 -14.65 14.77 -22.90
C TYR A 218 -13.40 14.21 -23.60
N GLY A 219 -12.73 13.22 -22.99
CA GLY A 219 -11.59 12.49 -23.55
C GLY A 219 -10.49 13.42 -24.06
N SER A 220 -10.09 13.22 -25.32
CA SER A 220 -9.01 13.98 -25.94
C SER A 220 -9.23 15.49 -25.98
N LEU A 221 -10.49 15.96 -25.96
CA LEU A 221 -10.77 17.40 -25.90
C LEU A 221 -10.28 18.01 -24.58
N TYR A 222 -10.36 17.25 -23.49
CA TYR A 222 -9.85 17.66 -22.19
C TYR A 222 -8.32 17.63 -22.17
N THR A 223 -7.71 16.52 -22.60
CA THR A 223 -6.25 16.37 -22.55
C THR A 223 -5.51 17.35 -23.47
N ASP A 224 -6.06 17.66 -24.65
CA ASP A 224 -5.57 18.72 -25.53
C ASP A 224 -5.62 20.09 -24.83
N TYR A 225 -6.71 20.38 -24.12
CA TYR A 225 -6.85 21.63 -23.38
C TYR A 225 -5.87 21.69 -22.22
N ALA A 226 -5.76 20.62 -21.42
CA ALA A 226 -4.88 20.53 -20.26
C ALA A 226 -3.41 20.67 -20.64
N THR A 227 -3.00 20.07 -21.75
CA THR A 227 -1.65 20.22 -22.30
C THR A 227 -1.36 21.67 -22.72
N ALA A 228 -2.33 22.35 -23.35
CA ALA A 228 -2.17 23.73 -23.80
C ALA A 228 -2.30 24.76 -22.66
N HIS A 229 -3.04 24.41 -21.60
CA HIS A 229 -3.36 25.27 -20.47
C HIS A 229 -3.18 24.45 -19.19
N PRO A 230 -1.93 24.17 -18.77
CA PRO A 230 -1.71 23.43 -17.53
C PRO A 230 -2.17 24.27 -16.33
N MET A 231 -2.79 23.62 -15.34
CA MET A 231 -3.28 24.27 -14.12
C MET A 231 -2.13 24.95 -13.35
N ARG A 232 -0.92 24.39 -13.48
CA ARG A 232 0.33 24.99 -13.00
C ARG A 232 1.20 25.44 -14.17
N TYR A 233 1.50 26.73 -14.25
CA TYR A 233 2.32 27.31 -15.31
C TYR A 233 3.38 28.30 -14.78
N GLU A 234 4.45 28.51 -15.55
CA GLU A 234 5.57 29.39 -15.15
C GLU A 234 5.06 30.82 -14.98
N ASN A 235 5.48 31.48 -13.89
CA ASN A 235 5.10 32.86 -13.66
C ASN A 235 5.62 33.75 -14.83
N PRO A 236 4.72 34.48 -15.53
CA PRO A 236 5.12 35.34 -16.66
C PRO A 236 6.16 36.41 -16.25
N ASP A 237 6.14 36.83 -14.99
CA ASP A 237 7.12 37.75 -14.40
C ASP A 237 8.39 36.99 -13.99
N LYS A 238 9.18 36.59 -15.00
CA LYS A 238 10.44 35.83 -14.83
C LYS A 238 11.33 36.41 -13.73
N GLY A 239 11.68 35.56 -12.76
CA GLY A 239 12.60 35.90 -11.67
C GLY A 239 11.96 36.49 -10.41
N LYS A 240 10.63 36.57 -10.33
CA LYS A 240 9.92 36.92 -9.09
C LYS A 240 9.24 35.69 -8.48
N TRP A 241 9.24 35.64 -7.15
CA TRP A 241 8.52 34.64 -6.39
C TRP A 241 7.02 35.00 -6.34
N PRO A 242 6.08 34.04 -6.45
CA PRO A 242 6.33 32.61 -6.71
C PRO A 242 6.71 32.36 -8.18
N TYR A 243 7.59 31.39 -8.42
CA TYR A 243 8.08 31.05 -9.77
C TYR A 243 7.03 30.36 -10.65
N TRP A 244 5.96 29.85 -10.04
CA TRP A 244 4.84 29.18 -10.70
C TRP A 244 3.54 29.80 -10.21
N ILE A 245 2.55 29.86 -11.09
CA ILE A 245 1.17 30.19 -10.76
C ILE A 245 0.37 28.89 -10.83
N VAL A 246 -0.49 28.67 -9.85
CA VAL A 246 -1.43 27.55 -9.80
C VAL A 246 -2.84 28.14 -9.84
N ILE A 247 -3.64 27.71 -10.80
CA ILE A 247 -5.06 28.05 -10.90
C ILE A 247 -5.82 27.14 -9.96
N ASP A 248 -6.80 27.69 -9.24
CA ASP A 248 -7.71 26.88 -8.44
C ASP A 248 -8.55 25.93 -9.33
N TRP A 249 -8.86 24.74 -8.83
CA TRP A 249 -9.58 23.74 -9.61
C TRP A 249 -10.95 24.23 -10.11
N ASP A 250 -11.71 24.97 -9.28
CA ASP A 250 -13.03 25.45 -9.69
C ASP A 250 -12.93 26.46 -10.85
N ASP A 251 -11.99 27.40 -10.76
CA ASP A 251 -11.72 28.37 -11.83
C ASP A 251 -11.22 27.68 -13.11
N TYR A 252 -10.39 26.65 -12.96
CA TYR A 252 -9.86 25.86 -14.07
C TYR A 252 -10.96 25.10 -14.80
N LYS A 253 -11.80 24.39 -14.04
CA LYS A 253 -12.98 23.66 -14.49
C LYS A 253 -13.95 24.57 -15.23
N GLU A 254 -14.26 25.75 -14.67
CA GLU A 254 -15.12 26.73 -15.34
C GLU A 254 -14.55 27.16 -16.70
N GLN A 255 -13.26 27.47 -16.78
CA GLN A 255 -12.59 27.85 -18.03
C GLN A 255 -12.64 26.74 -19.08
N PHE A 256 -12.45 25.49 -18.67
CA PHE A 256 -12.57 24.34 -19.55
C PHE A 256 -14.00 24.15 -20.06
N LEU A 257 -15.01 24.23 -19.19
CA LEU A 257 -16.42 24.09 -19.60
C LEU A 257 -16.86 25.20 -20.57
N ASP A 258 -16.37 26.42 -20.37
CA ASP A 258 -16.53 27.53 -21.32
C ASP A 258 -15.88 27.24 -22.68
N TYR A 259 -14.71 26.60 -22.67
CA TYR A 259 -14.02 26.16 -23.88
C TYR A 259 -14.83 25.08 -24.63
N VAL A 260 -15.39 24.11 -23.91
CA VAL A 260 -16.27 23.07 -24.48
C VAL A 260 -17.47 23.71 -25.19
N GLU A 261 -18.17 24.66 -24.54
CA GLU A 261 -19.35 25.30 -25.13
C GLU A 261 -19.01 26.04 -26.44
N LYS A 262 -17.85 26.72 -26.47
CA LYS A 262 -17.34 27.40 -27.67
C LYS A 262 -16.96 26.40 -28.76
N HIS A 263 -16.29 25.30 -28.39
CA HIS A 263 -15.91 24.25 -29.32
C HIS A 263 -17.13 23.61 -29.98
N GLU A 264 -18.17 23.26 -29.20
CA GLU A 264 -19.42 22.70 -29.74
C GLU A 264 -20.13 23.65 -30.71
N LYS A 265 -20.23 24.95 -30.37
CA LYS A 265 -20.81 25.98 -31.24
C LYS A 265 -20.05 26.05 -32.57
N GLU A 266 -18.73 26.00 -32.53
CA GLU A 266 -17.89 26.04 -33.73
C GLU A 266 -18.03 24.76 -34.58
N GLN A 267 -18.11 23.58 -33.97
CA GLN A 267 -18.36 22.33 -34.70
C GLN A 267 -19.73 22.35 -35.39
N LYS A 268 -20.79 22.84 -34.71
CA LYS A 268 -22.12 23.04 -35.32
C LYS A 268 -22.06 24.02 -36.49
N ARG A 269 -21.32 25.12 -36.36
CA ARG A 269 -21.11 26.09 -37.45
C ARG A 269 -20.40 25.46 -38.65
N LYS A 270 -19.32 24.71 -38.42
CA LYS A 270 -18.57 24.00 -39.47
C LYS A 270 -19.44 22.96 -40.18
N ALA A 271 -20.22 22.17 -39.43
CA ALA A 271 -21.16 21.20 -39.99
C ALA A 271 -22.25 21.88 -40.84
N ALA A 272 -22.80 23.00 -40.37
CA ALA A 272 -23.77 23.78 -41.11
C ALA A 272 -23.20 24.33 -42.43
N LEU A 273 -21.97 24.87 -42.40
CA LEU A 273 -21.26 25.34 -43.61
C LEU A 273 -20.97 24.20 -44.59
N ALA A 274 -20.55 23.03 -44.09
CA ALA A 274 -20.28 21.86 -44.92
C ALA A 274 -21.57 21.28 -45.56
N ALA A 275 -22.72 21.44 -44.90
CA ALA A 275 -24.02 21.01 -45.42
C ALA A 275 -24.65 22.01 -46.41
N MET A 276 -24.06 23.21 -46.61
CA MET A 276 -24.55 24.15 -47.61
C MET A 276 -24.33 23.57 -49.02
N PRO A 277 -25.35 23.57 -49.90
CA PRO A 277 -25.21 23.03 -51.24
C PRO A 277 -24.15 23.82 -52.01
N VAL A 278 -23.18 23.11 -52.60
CA VAL A 278 -22.25 23.70 -53.56
C VAL A 278 -23.08 24.09 -54.79
N ILE A 279 -23.28 25.40 -55.00
CA ILE A 279 -23.95 25.90 -56.21
C ILE A 279 -22.95 25.78 -57.35
N PRO A 280 -23.17 24.91 -58.36
CA PRO A 280 -22.26 24.80 -59.49
C PRO A 280 -22.22 26.13 -60.26
N GLY A 281 -21.01 26.67 -60.48
CA GLY A 281 -20.78 27.88 -61.29
C GLY A 281 -20.87 29.23 -60.55
N LEU A 282 -20.84 29.28 -59.21
CA LEU A 282 -20.82 30.57 -58.48
C LEU A 282 -19.41 31.18 -58.34
N PHE A 283 -18.36 30.42 -58.67
CA PHE A 283 -16.96 30.85 -58.64
C PHE A 283 -16.18 30.47 -59.91
N ASP A 284 -16.88 30.17 -61.01
CA ASP A 284 -16.29 30.07 -62.36
C ASP A 284 -16.46 31.39 -63.11
#